data_AF-A0A7S1FUF9-F1
#
_entry.id   AF-A0A7S1FUF9-F1
#
_cell.length_a   1.000
_cell.length_b   1.000
_cell.length_c   1.000
_cell.angle_alpha   90.00
_cell.angle_beta   90.00
_cell.angle_gamma   90.00
#
_symmetry.space_group_name_H-M   'P 1'
#
loop_
_entity.id
_entity.type
_entity.pdbx_description
1 polymer ?
#
loop_
_entity_poly.entity_id
_entity_poly.type
_entity_poly.pdbx_seq_one_letter_code
_entity_poly.pdbx_strand_id
1 'polypeptide(L)'
;MEGDEKSKIGVLMIGTGEYTTGFVGGKAADSDKGAGVVALTIFDLRRRGKVGRIGMCGVNGKKFPGVRAHMQRNIGDVYSDMDLTCETFPADDAVDPEAYVKAASTFKRGDVAIIFTPDDTHYSIATCCI
;
A
#
# COMPACT_ATOMS: atom_id res chain seq x y z
N MET A 1 -30.22 -18.13 8.16
CA MET A 1 -29.91 -16.88 7.44
C MET A 1 -28.40 -16.76 7.48
N GLU A 2 -27.75 -16.99 6.34
CA GLU A 2 -26.32 -16.74 6.17
C GLU A 2 -26.07 -15.28 6.57
N GLY A 3 -25.16 -15.08 7.53
CA GLY A 3 -24.76 -13.76 7.96
C GLY A 3 -24.15 -13.03 6.77
N ASP A 4 -24.68 -11.85 6.50
CA ASP A 4 -24.16 -10.85 5.56
C ASP A 4 -22.62 -10.91 5.56
N GLU A 5 -22.04 -11.42 4.47
CA GLU A 5 -20.59 -11.47 4.28
C GLU A 5 -20.11 -10.02 4.26
N LYS A 6 -19.76 -9.48 5.45
CA LYS A 6 -19.35 -8.09 5.61
C LYS A 6 -18.37 -7.77 4.49
N SER A 7 -18.80 -6.95 3.53
CA SER A 7 -18.00 -6.60 2.35
C SER A 7 -16.64 -6.12 2.87
N LYS A 8 -15.58 -6.90 2.59
CA LYS A 8 -14.25 -6.63 3.13
C LYS A 8 -13.80 -5.22 2.69
N ILE A 9 -13.20 -4.49 3.62
CA ILE A 9 -12.77 -3.11 3.40
C ILE A 9 -11.62 -3.08 2.39
N GLY A 10 -11.67 -2.17 1.42
CA GLY A 10 -10.54 -1.83 0.56
C GLY A 10 -9.58 -0.89 1.29
N VAL A 11 -8.28 -1.08 1.11
CA VAL A 11 -7.25 -0.20 1.69
C VAL A 11 -6.35 0.36 0.59
N LEU A 12 -6.24 1.68 0.53
CA LEU A 12 -5.29 2.39 -0.32
C LEU A 12 -4.15 2.96 0.54
N MET A 13 -2.94 2.45 0.37
CA MET A 13 -1.73 2.98 1.01
C MET A 13 -1.08 4.02 0.09
N ILE A 14 -1.02 5.28 0.51
CA ILE A 14 -0.43 6.38 -0.24
C ILE A 14 0.92 6.74 0.39
N GLY A 15 1.98 6.59 -0.39
CA GLY A 15 3.36 6.64 0.06
C GLY A 15 3.99 5.26 0.10
N THR A 16 5.09 5.07 -0.64
CA THR A 16 5.79 3.78 -0.80
C THR A 16 7.14 3.74 -0.11
N GLY A 17 7.40 4.68 0.81
CA GLY A 17 8.68 4.83 1.48
C GLY A 17 8.90 3.85 2.62
N GLU A 18 9.86 4.17 3.48
CA GLU A 18 10.33 3.34 4.58
C GLU A 18 9.21 2.81 5.50
N TYR A 19 8.32 3.69 5.98
CA TYR A 19 7.24 3.28 6.87
C TYR A 19 6.28 2.29 6.21
N THR A 20 6.01 2.47 4.92
CA THR A 20 5.05 1.62 4.21
C THR A 20 5.68 0.29 3.81
N THR A 21 6.83 0.33 3.13
CA THR A 21 7.40 -0.82 2.41
C THR A 21 8.77 -1.24 2.92
N GLY A 22 9.41 -0.46 3.80
CA GLY A 22 10.80 -0.68 4.18
C GLY A 22 11.80 -0.46 3.04
N PHE A 23 11.37 0.19 1.94
CA PHE A 23 12.18 0.37 0.74
C PHE A 23 12.45 1.85 0.45
N VAL A 24 13.73 2.25 0.41
CA VAL A 24 14.17 3.64 0.21
C VAL A 24 15.28 3.69 -0.83
N GLY A 25 15.21 4.63 -1.78
CA GLY A 25 16.31 4.87 -2.72
C GLY A 25 16.69 3.69 -3.62
N GLY A 26 15.79 2.72 -3.82
CA GLY A 26 16.09 1.52 -4.62
C GLY A 26 16.69 0.35 -3.81
N LYS A 27 16.78 0.47 -2.49
CA LYS A 27 17.34 -0.55 -1.60
C LYS A 27 16.48 -0.70 -0.33
N ALA A 28 16.76 -1.75 0.44
CA ALA A 28 16.21 -1.91 1.78
C ALA A 28 16.58 -0.72 2.67
N ALA A 29 15.67 -0.28 3.53
CA ALA A 29 15.95 0.72 4.55
C ALA A 29 16.93 0.17 5.60
N ASP A 30 17.85 1.03 6.04
CA ASP A 30 18.86 0.71 7.06
C ASP A 30 18.33 1.10 8.46
N SER A 31 17.14 0.61 8.79
CA SER A 31 16.41 0.93 10.03
C SER A 31 15.61 -0.28 10.54
N ASP A 32 15.02 -0.14 11.74
CA ASP A 32 14.10 -1.09 12.35
C ASP A 32 12.83 -1.35 11.51
N LYS A 33 12.59 -0.54 10.47
CA LYS A 33 11.47 -0.64 9.54
C LYS A 33 11.83 -1.40 8.27
N GLY A 34 12.88 -2.22 8.30
CA GLY A 34 13.40 -2.95 7.14
C GLY A 34 12.35 -3.75 6.35
N ALA A 35 11.29 -4.26 6.99
CA ALA A 35 10.19 -4.96 6.32
C ALA A 35 9.04 -4.06 5.82
N GLY A 36 8.96 -2.82 6.32
CA GLY A 36 7.78 -1.94 6.21
C GLY A 36 6.71 -2.30 7.23
N VAL A 37 6.20 -1.30 7.96
CA VAL A 37 5.24 -1.53 9.06
C VAL A 37 3.80 -1.50 8.54
N VAL A 38 3.48 -0.55 7.65
CA VAL A 38 2.11 -0.41 7.14
C VAL A 38 1.74 -1.59 6.26
N ALA A 39 2.54 -1.90 5.23
CA ALA A 39 2.22 -2.99 4.30
C ALA A 39 2.10 -4.34 5.02
N LEU A 40 3.05 -4.66 5.91
CA LEU A 40 2.99 -5.85 6.76
C LEU A 40 1.67 -5.94 7.53
N THR A 41 1.27 -4.85 8.18
CA THR A 41 0.02 -4.78 8.95
C THR A 41 -1.21 -5.01 8.07
N ILE A 42 -1.26 -4.39 6.88
CA ILE A 42 -2.42 -4.53 5.98
C ILE A 42 -2.51 -5.94 5.38
N PHE A 43 -1.39 -6.56 5.03
CA PHE A 43 -1.38 -7.95 4.57
C PHE A 43 -1.78 -8.93 5.68
N ASP A 44 -1.38 -8.70 6.93
CA ASP A 44 -1.86 -9.52 8.07
C ASP A 44 -3.37 -9.35 8.28
N LEU A 45 -3.89 -8.12 8.17
CA LEU A 45 -5.33 -7.87 8.26
C LEU A 45 -6.09 -8.55 7.12
N ARG A 46 -5.53 -8.63 5.91
CA ARG A 46 -6.10 -9.43 4.81
C ARG A 46 -6.11 -10.91 5.16
N ARG A 47 -4.98 -11.46 5.62
CA ARG A 47 -4.86 -12.87 6.06
C ARG A 47 -5.90 -13.22 7.13
N ARG A 48 -6.25 -12.25 7.99
CA ARG A 48 -7.30 -12.37 9.03
C ARG A 48 -8.72 -12.06 8.54
N GLY A 49 -8.92 -11.89 7.23
CA GLY A 49 -10.22 -11.68 6.61
C GLY A 49 -10.83 -10.28 6.79
N LYS A 50 -10.06 -9.30 7.28
CA LYS A 50 -10.54 -7.92 7.56
C LYS A 50 -10.37 -6.98 6.38
N VAL A 51 -9.36 -7.21 5.54
CA VAL A 51 -9.06 -6.41 4.34
C VAL A 51 -9.27 -7.28 3.10
N GLY A 52 -9.85 -6.70 2.06
CA GLY A 52 -10.05 -7.34 0.76
C GLY A 52 -9.06 -6.79 -0.27
N ARG A 53 -9.48 -5.73 -0.95
CA ARG A 53 -8.68 -5.04 -1.96
C ARG A 53 -7.55 -4.22 -1.31
N ILE A 54 -6.35 -4.26 -1.88
CA ILE A 54 -5.21 -3.44 -1.44
C ILE A 54 -4.64 -2.70 -2.65
N GLY A 55 -4.56 -1.37 -2.54
CA GLY A 55 -3.84 -0.50 -3.46
C GLY A 55 -2.62 0.13 -2.79
N MET A 56 -1.58 0.39 -3.58
CA MET A 56 -0.37 1.08 -3.16
C MET A 56 -0.03 2.17 -4.16
N CYS A 57 0.06 3.40 -3.70
CA CYS A 57 0.31 4.56 -4.54
C CYS A 57 1.61 5.26 -4.16
N GLY A 58 2.43 5.60 -5.15
CA GLY A 58 3.62 6.44 -5.02
C GLY A 58 3.76 7.36 -6.24
N VAL A 59 4.87 8.10 -6.32
CA VAL A 59 5.14 9.00 -7.46
C VAL A 59 5.81 8.28 -8.63
N ASN A 60 6.69 7.32 -8.34
CA ASN A 60 7.55 6.69 -9.34
C ASN A 60 7.28 5.19 -9.41
N GLY A 61 6.51 4.78 -10.42
CA GLY A 61 6.11 3.39 -10.61
C GLY A 61 7.27 2.45 -10.93
N LYS A 62 8.38 2.99 -11.46
CA LYS A 62 9.61 2.22 -11.76
C LYS A 62 10.24 1.59 -10.52
N LYS A 63 9.83 2.01 -9.31
CA LYS A 63 10.26 1.41 -8.04
C LYS A 63 9.46 0.15 -7.67
N PHE A 64 8.26 -0.04 -8.19
CA PHE A 64 7.38 -1.12 -7.74
C PHE A 64 7.92 -2.54 -7.95
N PRO A 65 8.64 -2.86 -9.04
CA PRO A 65 9.30 -4.16 -9.15
C PRO A 65 10.25 -4.44 -7.98
N GLY A 66 11.05 -3.44 -7.59
CA GLY A 66 11.95 -3.52 -6.44
C GLY A 66 11.22 -3.62 -5.11
N VAL A 67 10.14 -2.83 -4.94
CA VAL A 67 9.28 -2.87 -3.74
C VAL A 67 8.63 -4.25 -3.59
N ARG A 68 8.06 -4.83 -4.65
CA ARG A 68 7.44 -6.16 -4.61
C ARG A 68 8.47 -7.24 -4.27
N ALA A 69 9.65 -7.21 -4.89
CA ALA A 69 10.73 -8.15 -4.56
C ALA A 69 11.20 -8.00 -3.10
N HIS A 70 11.24 -6.76 -2.59
CA HIS A 70 11.57 -6.49 -1.19
C HIS A 70 10.51 -7.00 -0.21
N MET A 71 9.22 -6.76 -0.49
CA MET A 71 8.12 -7.27 0.32
C MET A 71 8.07 -8.80 0.29
N GLN A 72 8.33 -9.43 -0.85
CA GLN A 72 8.41 -10.89 -0.92
C GLN A 72 9.47 -11.43 0.04
N ARG A 73 10.70 -10.92 -0.02
CA ARG A 73 11.80 -11.38 0.84
C ARG A 73 11.56 -11.15 2.33
N ASN A 74 10.99 -10.01 2.70
CA ASN A 74 10.89 -9.62 4.11
C ASN A 74 9.53 -9.95 4.75
N ILE A 75 8.51 -10.21 3.94
CA ILE A 75 7.16 -10.54 4.42
C ILE A 75 6.76 -11.93 3.94
N GLY A 76 6.72 -12.14 2.63
CA GLY A 76 6.21 -13.39 2.02
C GLY A 76 7.03 -14.63 2.38
N ASP A 77 8.36 -14.48 2.43
CA ASP A 77 9.29 -15.57 2.76
C ASP A 77 9.46 -15.77 4.29
N VAL A 78 8.98 -14.81 5.10
CA VAL A 78 9.18 -14.78 6.56
C VAL A 78 7.91 -15.21 7.32
N TYR A 79 6.73 -14.82 6.83
CA TYR A 79 5.46 -15.09 7.48
C TYR A 79 4.60 -16.00 6.61
N SER A 80 4.09 -17.09 7.21
CA SER A 80 3.24 -18.05 6.52
C SER A 80 1.91 -17.43 6.06
N ASP A 81 1.46 -17.86 4.88
CA ASP A 81 0.13 -17.57 4.32
C ASP A 81 -0.18 -16.08 4.10
N MET A 82 0.85 -15.29 3.79
CA MET A 82 0.70 -13.87 3.46
C MET A 82 0.43 -13.66 1.97
N ASP A 83 -0.80 -13.25 1.63
CA ASP A 83 -1.15 -12.78 0.28
C ASP A 83 -0.74 -11.32 0.08
N LEU A 84 0.39 -11.12 -0.61
CA LEU A 84 0.98 -9.81 -0.89
C LEU A 84 0.42 -9.11 -2.14
N THR A 85 -0.62 -9.65 -2.77
CA THR A 85 -1.16 -9.06 -4.01
C THR A 85 -1.70 -7.65 -3.79
N CYS A 86 -1.22 -6.68 -4.55
CA CYS A 86 -1.73 -5.31 -4.51
C CYS A 86 -1.67 -4.65 -5.87
N GLU A 87 -2.61 -3.74 -6.13
CA GLU A 87 -2.59 -2.85 -7.28
C GLU A 87 -1.63 -1.70 -7.01
N THR A 88 -0.77 -1.37 -7.98
CA THR A 88 0.22 -0.30 -7.84
C THR A 88 -0.10 0.89 -8.75
N PHE A 89 0.04 2.09 -8.20
CA PHE A 89 -0.22 3.37 -8.89
C PHE A 89 0.99 4.31 -8.74
N PRO A 90 1.51 4.90 -9.83
CA PRO A 90 1.13 4.66 -11.22
C PRO A 90 1.61 3.27 -11.70
N ALA A 91 1.43 2.97 -12.99
CA ALA A 91 2.00 1.76 -13.59
C ALA A 91 3.54 1.73 -13.48
N ASP A 92 4.12 0.53 -13.56
CA ASP A 92 5.55 0.28 -13.34
C ASP A 92 6.48 1.09 -14.26
N ASP A 93 6.01 1.56 -15.40
CA ASP A 93 6.76 2.32 -16.39
C ASP A 93 6.58 3.85 -16.28
N ALA A 94 5.70 4.30 -15.38
CA ALA A 94 5.28 5.68 -15.27
C ALA A 94 5.84 6.41 -14.04
N VAL A 95 5.92 7.74 -14.15
CA VAL A 95 6.19 8.66 -13.04
C VAL A 95 5.10 9.73 -13.06
N ASP A 96 4.33 9.81 -11.99
CA ASP A 96 3.15 10.65 -11.89
C ASP A 96 2.96 11.11 -10.43
N PRO A 97 3.25 12.40 -10.12
CA PRO A 97 3.03 12.97 -8.79
C PRO A 97 1.56 12.96 -8.34
N GLU A 98 0.62 12.90 -9.28
CA GLU A 98 -0.83 12.95 -9.02
C GLU A 98 -1.51 11.58 -9.19
N ALA A 99 -0.73 10.50 -9.25
CA ALA A 99 -1.26 9.14 -9.37
C ALA A 99 -2.28 8.79 -8.27
N TYR A 100 -2.21 9.46 -7.11
CA TYR A 100 -3.14 9.30 -6.01
C TYR A 100 -4.58 9.68 -6.38
N VAL A 101 -4.79 10.63 -7.31
CA VAL A 101 -6.12 11.03 -7.78
C VAL A 101 -6.80 9.87 -8.50
N LYS A 102 -6.09 9.27 -9.46
CA LYS A 102 -6.59 8.09 -10.17
C LYS A 102 -6.78 6.93 -9.19
N ALA A 103 -5.81 6.66 -8.32
CA ALA A 103 -5.90 5.58 -7.35
C ALA A 103 -7.16 5.73 -6.47
N ALA A 104 -7.32 6.89 -5.82
CA ALA A 104 -8.46 7.19 -4.94
C ALA A 104 -9.81 7.05 -5.66
N SER A 105 -9.91 7.51 -6.91
CA SER A 105 -11.15 7.40 -7.71
C SER A 105 -11.61 5.96 -7.95
N THR A 106 -10.72 4.97 -7.81
CA THR A 106 -11.08 3.55 -7.94
C THR A 106 -11.59 2.93 -6.65
N PHE A 107 -11.44 3.59 -5.50
CA PHE A 107 -11.95 3.12 -4.21
C PHE A 107 -13.34 3.71 -3.95
N LYS A 108 -14.10 3.05 -3.06
CA LYS A 108 -15.48 3.44 -2.75
C LYS A 108 -15.58 4.03 -1.35
N ARG A 109 -16.64 4.80 -1.10
CA ARG A 109 -17.00 5.27 0.25
C ARG A 109 -17.06 4.08 1.22
N GLY A 110 -16.39 4.20 2.35
CA GLY A 110 -16.25 3.15 3.36
C GLY A 110 -14.93 2.36 3.27
N ASP A 111 -14.18 2.50 2.17
CA ASP A 111 -12.79 2.07 2.09
C ASP A 111 -11.88 3.04 2.88
N VAL A 112 -10.64 2.61 3.13
CA VAL A 112 -9.68 3.33 3.97
C VAL A 112 -8.48 3.79 3.16
N ALA A 113 -8.10 5.05 3.31
CA ALA A 113 -6.81 5.56 2.86
C ALA A 113 -5.83 5.67 4.04
N ILE A 114 -4.59 5.23 3.83
CA ILE A 114 -3.49 5.37 4.79
C ILE A 114 -2.41 6.23 4.12
N ILE A 115 -2.11 7.39 4.71
CA ILE A 115 -1.25 8.40 4.08
C ILE A 115 0.07 8.51 4.85
N PHE A 116 1.17 8.12 4.20
CA PHE A 116 2.55 8.25 4.67
C PHE A 116 3.39 8.93 3.58
N THR A 117 3.18 10.24 3.40
CA THR A 117 3.84 11.06 2.38
C THR A 117 4.56 12.24 3.04
N PRO A 118 5.32 13.07 2.29
CA PRO A 118 5.84 14.32 2.83
C PRO A 118 4.72 15.25 3.32
N ASP A 119 4.98 15.97 4.42
CA ASP A 119 3.96 16.74 5.15
C ASP A 119 3.23 17.78 4.28
N ASP A 120 3.93 18.40 3.34
CA ASP A 120 3.39 19.39 2.40
C ASP A 120 2.36 18.81 1.42
N THR A 121 2.31 17.48 1.28
CA THR A 121 1.36 16.77 0.41
C THR A 121 0.13 16.25 1.14
N HIS A 122 0.12 16.24 2.48
CA HIS A 122 -0.96 15.62 3.26
C HIS A 122 -2.34 16.22 2.98
N TYR A 123 -2.43 17.55 2.89
CA TYR A 123 -3.71 18.23 2.70
C TYR A 123 -4.38 17.84 1.39
N SER A 124 -3.68 17.94 0.27
CA SER A 124 -4.24 17.63 -1.05
C SER A 124 -4.62 16.16 -1.18
N ILE A 125 -3.78 15.25 -0.68
CA ILE A 125 -4.04 13.81 -0.73
C ILE A 125 -5.24 13.45 0.15
N ALA A 126 -5.31 13.98 1.37
CA ALA A 126 -6.41 13.72 2.28
C ALA A 126 -7.75 14.21 1.70
N THR A 127 -7.80 15.44 1.16
CA THR A 127 -9.00 15.97 0.51
C THR A 127 -9.42 15.15 -0.72
N CYS A 128 -8.48 14.51 -1.41
CA CYS A 128 -8.80 13.62 -2.52
C CYS A 128 -9.39 12.27 -2.07
N CYS A 129 -9.12 11.84 -0.83
CA CYS A 129 -9.54 10.53 -0.31
C CYS A 129 -10.81 10.55 0.56
N ILE A 130 -11.23 11.73 1.04
CA ILE A 130 -12.34 11.92 1.99
C ILE A 130 -13.64 12.29 1.27
#